data_AF-A0A939VXY9-F1
#
_entry.id   AF-A0A939VXY9-F1
#
_cell.length_a   1.000
_cell.length_b   1.000
_cell.length_c   1.000
_cell.angle_alpha   90.00
_cell.angle_beta   90.00
_cell.angle_gamma   90.00
#
_symmetry.space_group_name_H-M   'P 1'
#
loop_
_entity.id
_entity.type
_entity.pdbx_description
1 polymer ?
#
loop_
_entity_poly.entity_id
_entity_poly.type
_entity_poly.pdbx_seq_one_letter_code
_entity_poly.pdbx_strand_id
1 'polypeptide(L)' 'MSERPTFDEVLKKRDGYTENEVTEARNDILNRIMEGEDGFDVIEEYGLEPDYLEDLLF' A
#
# COMPACT_ATOMS: atom_id res chain seq x y z
N MET A 1 -19.20 -12.47 -5.43
CA MET A 1 -18.15 -11.58 -5.92
C MET A 1 -16.92 -11.92 -5.11
N SER A 2 -15.78 -12.23 -5.72
CA SER A 2 -14.55 -12.36 -4.93
C SER A 2 -14.12 -10.94 -4.64
N GLU A 3 -14.22 -10.51 -3.38
CA GLU A 3 -13.67 -9.22 -2.97
C GLU A 3 -12.15 -9.30 -3.14
N ARG A 4 -11.55 -8.28 -3.75
CA ARG A 4 -10.09 -8.17 -3.86
C ARG A 4 -9.49 -8.14 -2.43
N PRO A 5 -8.31 -8.75 -2.20
CA PRO A 5 -7.66 -8.66 -0.91
C PRO A 5 -7.31 -7.19 -0.61
N THR A 6 -7.32 -6.79 0.65
CA THR A 6 -6.95 -5.42 1.05
C THR A 6 -5.44 -5.17 0.93
N PHE A 7 -5.02 -3.89 0.95
CA PHE A 7 -3.61 -3.49 1.03
C PHE A 7 -2.84 -4.31 2.09
N ASP A 8 -3.37 -4.34 3.31
CA ASP A 8 -2.78 -5.06 4.44
C ASP A 8 -2.67 -6.57 4.16
N GLU A 9 -3.70 -7.16 3.58
CA GLU A 9 -3.71 -8.59 3.26
C GLU A 9 -2.72 -8.95 2.17
N VAL A 10 -2.54 -8.09 1.17
CA VAL A 10 -1.53 -8.32 0.12
C VAL A 10 -0.14 -8.31 0.72
N LEU A 11 0.23 -7.28 1.48
CA LEU A 11 1.56 -7.19 2.09
C LEU A 11 1.83 -8.35 3.07
N LYS A 12 0.83 -8.74 3.88
CA LYS A 12 0.97 -9.88 4.81
C LYS A 12 1.10 -11.21 4.08
N LYS A 13 0.23 -11.49 3.10
CA LYS A 13 0.15 -12.82 2.46
C LYS A 13 1.23 -13.01 1.39
N ARG A 14 1.55 -11.97 0.63
CA ARG A 14 2.53 -12.02 -0.47
C ARG A 14 3.95 -11.81 0.05
N ASP A 15 4.15 -10.79 0.87
CA ASP A 15 5.48 -10.32 1.25
C ASP A 15 5.88 -10.74 2.67
N GLY A 16 4.95 -11.35 3.43
CA GLY A 16 5.21 -11.86 4.77
C GLY A 16 5.32 -10.78 5.84
N TYR A 17 4.80 -9.58 5.58
CA TYR A 17 4.87 -8.46 6.51
C TYR A 17 4.10 -8.77 7.79
N THR A 18 4.63 -8.32 8.91
CA THR A 18 3.93 -8.24 10.20
C THR A 18 2.98 -7.04 10.22
N GLU A 19 2.08 -6.99 11.22
CA GLU A 19 1.19 -5.84 11.44
C GLU A 19 1.95 -4.50 11.53
N ASN A 20 3.11 -4.50 12.20
CA ASN A 20 3.93 -3.31 12.35
C ASN A 20 4.55 -2.89 11.01
N GLU A 21 5.07 -3.83 10.23
CA GLU A 21 5.67 -3.55 8.91
C GLU A 21 4.62 -3.05 7.91
N VAL A 22 3.38 -3.56 7.95
CA VAL A 22 2.27 -3.00 7.16
C VAL A 22 1.95 -1.58 7.57
N THR A 23 1.94 -1.30 8.88
CA THR A 23 1.71 0.05 9.40
C THR A 23 2.83 1.01 8.99
N GLU A 24 4.08 0.57 9.06
CA GLU A 24 5.25 1.33 8.61
C GLU A 24 5.20 1.61 7.11
N ALA A 25 4.90 0.60 6.28
CA ALA A 25 4.76 0.75 4.84
C ALA A 25 3.63 1.73 4.47
N ARG A 26 2.48 1.63 5.14
CA ARG A 26 1.37 2.57 4.94
C ARG A 26 1.78 4.00 5.26
N ASN A 27 2.44 4.22 6.40
CA ASN A 27 2.88 5.55 6.80
C ASN A 27 3.96 6.10 5.86
N ASP A 28 4.89 5.27 5.41
CA ASP A 28 5.94 5.67 4.46
C ASP A 28 5.32 6.13 3.13
N ILE A 29 4.42 5.32 2.54
CA ILE A 29 3.71 5.66 1.31
C ILE A 29 2.97 7.00 1.45
N LEU A 30 2.19 7.15 2.53
CA LEU A 30 1.43 8.39 2.77
C LEU A 30 2.34 9.59 2.97
N ASN A 31 3.45 9.45 3.69
CA ASN A 31 4.41 10.53 3.89
C ASN A 31 5.05 10.97 2.56
N ARG A 32 5.47 10.03 1.72
CA ARG A 32 6.05 10.31 0.39
C ARG A 32 5.06 11.06 -0.51
N ILE A 33 3.80 10.63 -0.53
CA ILE A 33 2.72 11.32 -1.25
C ILE A 33 2.52 12.74 -0.70
N MET A 34 2.53 12.91 0.62
CA MET A 34 2.40 14.23 1.26
C MET A 34 3.60 15.15 0.96
N GLU A 35 4.79 14.59 0.76
CA GLU A 35 6.00 15.31 0.35
C GLU A 35 6.00 15.68 -1.15
N GLY A 36 5.02 15.18 -1.90
CA GLY A 36 4.78 15.53 -3.31
C GLY A 36 5.28 14.50 -4.31
N GLU A 37 5.65 13.29 -3.87
CA GLU A 37 5.89 12.17 -4.78
C GLU A 37 4.59 11.69 -5.44
N ASP A 38 4.71 11.12 -6.65
CA ASP A 38 3.56 10.56 -7.36
C ASP A 38 3.11 9.25 -6.69
N GLY A 39 1.86 9.21 -6.23
CA GLY A 39 1.35 8.06 -5.48
C GLY A 39 1.27 6.76 -6.29
N PHE A 40 1.13 6.83 -7.62
CA PHE A 40 1.12 5.65 -8.47
C PHE A 40 2.52 5.03 -8.55
N ASP A 41 3.54 5.86 -8.73
CA ASP A 41 4.94 5.41 -8.72
C ASP A 41 5.30 4.80 -7.36
N VAL A 42 4.92 5.47 -6.25
CA VAL A 42 5.19 4.97 -4.90
C VAL A 42 4.52 3.61 -4.66
N ILE A 43 3.27 3.41 -5.07
CA ILE A 43 2.56 2.12 -4.87
C ILE A 43 3.16 1.00 -5.72
N GLU A 44 3.58 1.29 -6.95
CA GLU A 44 4.26 0.34 -7.82
C GLU A 44 5.60 -0.13 -7.23
N GLU A 45 6.33 0.72 -6.51
CA GLU A 45 7.56 0.33 -5.80
C GLU A 45 7.33 -0.76 -4.73
N TYR A 46 6.14 -0.78 -4.10
CA TYR A 46 5.72 -1.84 -3.18
C TYR A 46 5.11 -3.04 -3.94
N GLY A 47 5.17 -3.06 -5.27
CA GLY A 47 4.60 -4.08 -6.13
C GLY A 47 3.07 -4.14 -6.06
N LEU A 48 2.42 -3.08 -5.60
CA LEU A 48 0.97 -3.03 -5.48
C LEU A 48 0.36 -2.46 -6.76
N GLU A 49 -0.86 -2.88 -7.07
CA GLU A 49 -1.61 -2.31 -8.18
C GLU A 49 -2.10 -0.87 -7.83
N PRO A 50 -2.25 0.01 -8.83
CA PRO A 50 -2.74 1.39 -8.66
C PRO A 50 -4.05 1.53 -7.89
N ASP A 51 -4.90 0.52 -7.92
CA ASP A 51 -6.20 0.49 -7.27
C ASP A 51 -6.10 0.42 -5.73
N TYR A 52 -4.95 0.01 -5.19
CA TYR A 52 -4.64 0.06 -3.76
C TYR A 52 -4.30 1.48 -3.29
N LEU A 53 -3.87 2.37 -4.19
CA LEU A 53 -3.67 3.78 -3.85
C LEU A 53 -5.00 4.43 -3.43
N GLU A 54 -6.07 4.12 -4.17
CA GLU A 54 -7.41 4.62 -3.86
C GLU A 54 -7.86 4.14 -2.48
N ASP A 55 -7.59 2.88 -2.11
CA ASP A 55 -7.88 2.31 -0.78
C ASP A 55 -7.09 2.94 0.37
N LEU A 56 -5.93 3.56 0.07
CA LEU A 56 -5.13 4.26 1.08
C LEU A 56 -5.61 5.69 1.31
N LEU A 57 -6.18 6.32 0.28
CA LEU A 57 -6.54 7.73 0.30
C LEU A 57 -8.02 8.00 0.67
N PHE A 58 -8.91 7.00 0.53
CA PHE A 58 -10.36 7.14 0.73
C PHE A 58 -10.94 6.04 1.63
#